data_AF-W2Q7T6-F1
#
_entry.id   AF-W2Q7T6-F1
#
_cell.length_a   1.000
_cell.length_b   1.000
_cell.length_c   1.000
_cell.angle_alpha   90.00
_cell.angle_beta   90.00
_cell.angle_gamma   90.00
#
_symmetry.space_group_name_H-M   'P 1'
#
loop_
_entity.id
_entity.type
_entity.pdbx_description
1 polymer ?
#
loop_
_entity_poly.entity_id
_entity_poly.type
_entity_poly.pdbx_seq_one_letter_code
_entity_poly.pdbx_strand_id
1 'polypeptide(L)'
;MSFRELRNLTEMMRSLGYPRPISMENFRTPNFELVSDLLYWMVKKYDPSSSITEEIDTEDDRVEFLTQVATEVLAKARIRLNPKKLYAADGFAVKELIKLARVLYEASRIDLAAQQEPDDDDDEVSIKSLLGSRVKDPKATRQLASDITQSGAKLYDLLETELDVRDARQQAIRFLDALSTKHENSSEQKFLERSIQDILVSLQENVELTERQVVELDAEEKALAAKIKKAQTDLERSEKRLKSLQHVRPAFMDEYEKLEKELERQYAIYCERFRNLDYLQRELDLHNSREMKKLAENDRSLKKLQKKFRDDELAILRGEQEDQIENSMLDVMESNNNSRHSGGKTRQASVSGSNQKGRGAVKKRAGSDEDSSSEGISGSGSGSSDEDDSSDESDVRLPSGGNAHDGSDSDQVSLADSGELIDNDDDSGSEAGSGSGSGSGSGASGSETNSDSDQDF
;
A
#
# COMPACT_ATOMS: atom_id res chain seq x y z
N MET A 1 -21.00 -68.32 -8.64
CA MET A 1 -20.66 -68.35 -7.21
C MET A 1 -19.17 -68.28 -7.01
N SER A 2 -18.68 -67.62 -5.96
CA SER A 2 -17.34 -67.92 -5.47
C SER A 2 -17.42 -69.13 -4.52
N PHE A 3 -16.56 -70.14 -4.72
CA PHE A 3 -16.44 -71.31 -3.83
C PHE A 3 -16.32 -70.92 -2.34
N ARG A 4 -15.72 -69.75 -2.10
CA ARG A 4 -15.55 -69.14 -0.78
C ARG A 4 -16.87 -68.73 -0.12
N GLU A 5 -17.85 -68.27 -0.89
CA GLU A 5 -19.15 -67.80 -0.35
C GLU A 5 -19.96 -68.98 0.17
N LEU A 6 -20.06 -70.06 -0.59
CA LEU A 6 -20.83 -71.24 -0.17
C LEU A 6 -20.19 -71.92 1.04
N ARG A 7 -18.86 -72.04 1.06
CA ARG A 7 -18.15 -72.54 2.24
C ARG A 7 -18.42 -71.69 3.48
N ASN A 8 -18.40 -70.37 3.34
CA ASN A 8 -18.67 -69.45 4.43
C ASN A 8 -20.11 -69.60 4.94
N LEU A 9 -21.10 -69.69 4.05
CA LEU A 9 -22.49 -69.96 4.43
C LEU A 9 -22.60 -71.28 5.22
N THR A 10 -22.01 -72.37 4.72
CA THR A 10 -22.04 -73.67 5.40
C THR A 10 -21.39 -73.62 6.79
N GLU A 11 -20.25 -72.94 6.93
CA GLU A 11 -19.57 -72.78 8.22
C GLU A 11 -20.42 -71.95 9.21
N MET A 12 -20.98 -70.82 8.76
CA MET A 12 -21.85 -69.98 9.58
C MET A 12 -23.12 -70.73 10.01
N MET A 13 -23.82 -71.38 9.08
CA MET A 13 -25.04 -72.12 9.40
C MET A 13 -24.79 -73.28 10.37
N ARG A 14 -23.66 -74.00 10.21
CA ARG A 14 -23.24 -75.05 11.16
C ARG A 14 -23.00 -74.48 12.55
N SER A 15 -22.26 -73.38 12.64
CA SER A 15 -21.96 -72.75 13.94
C SER A 15 -23.20 -72.16 14.61
N LEU A 16 -24.19 -71.74 13.83
CA LEU A 16 -25.47 -71.27 14.33
C LEU A 16 -26.39 -72.41 14.81
N GLY A 17 -26.03 -73.67 14.54
CA GLY A 17 -26.79 -74.85 14.96
C GLY A 17 -27.90 -75.28 13.99
N TYR A 18 -27.80 -74.93 12.70
CA TYR A 18 -28.78 -75.38 11.71
C TYR A 18 -28.74 -76.91 11.54
N PRO A 19 -29.89 -77.62 11.65
CA PRO A 19 -29.92 -79.07 11.82
C PRO A 19 -29.60 -79.88 10.56
N ARG A 20 -29.84 -79.32 9.36
CA ARG A 20 -29.64 -80.03 8.08
C ARG A 20 -28.24 -79.74 7.52
N PRO A 21 -27.46 -80.76 7.12
CA PRO A 21 -26.14 -80.52 6.53
C PRO A 21 -26.27 -79.88 5.14
N ILE A 22 -25.58 -78.75 4.94
CA ILE A 22 -25.50 -78.05 3.65
C ILE A 22 -24.23 -78.50 2.92
N SER A 23 -24.38 -79.19 1.79
CA SER A 23 -23.27 -79.61 0.93
C SER A 23 -23.01 -78.61 -0.20
N MET A 24 -21.81 -78.66 -0.77
CA MET A 24 -21.39 -77.83 -1.89
C MET A 24 -22.17 -78.13 -3.18
N GLU A 25 -22.80 -79.29 -3.28
CA GLU A 25 -23.57 -79.71 -4.45
C GLU A 25 -25.02 -79.18 -4.44
N ASN A 26 -25.54 -78.79 -3.27
CA ASN A 26 -26.96 -78.43 -3.13
C ASN A 26 -27.38 -77.17 -3.90
N PHE A 27 -26.43 -76.29 -4.24
CA PHE A 27 -26.68 -75.05 -4.99
C PHE A 27 -26.09 -75.09 -6.42
N ARG A 28 -25.62 -76.26 -6.87
CA ARG A 28 -25.13 -76.44 -8.24
C ARG A 28 -26.28 -76.49 -9.26
N THR A 29 -27.45 -76.92 -8.78
CA THR A 29 -28.76 -76.79 -9.44
C THR A 29 -29.67 -75.97 -8.54
N PRO A 30 -30.65 -75.22 -9.08
CA PRO A 30 -31.63 -74.49 -8.28
C PRO A 30 -32.34 -75.40 -7.26
N ASN A 31 -32.28 -75.06 -5.98
CA ASN A 31 -32.89 -75.82 -4.89
C ASN A 31 -33.67 -74.89 -3.97
N PHE A 32 -34.91 -74.60 -4.35
CA PHE A 32 -35.75 -73.64 -3.63
C PHE A 32 -36.14 -74.15 -2.24
N GLU A 33 -36.42 -75.44 -2.10
CA GLU A 33 -36.78 -76.06 -0.81
C GLU A 33 -35.69 -75.84 0.26
N LEU A 34 -34.42 -75.93 -0.13
CA LEU A 34 -33.34 -75.65 0.80
C LEU A 34 -33.24 -74.16 1.13
N VAL A 35 -33.48 -73.27 0.15
CA VAL A 35 -33.46 -71.81 0.40
C VAL A 35 -34.60 -71.39 1.31
N SER A 36 -35.81 -71.92 1.10
CA SER A 36 -36.97 -71.62 1.95
C SER A 36 -36.78 -72.13 3.37
N ASP A 37 -36.30 -73.35 3.55
CA ASP A 37 -36.00 -73.92 4.86
C ASP A 37 -34.92 -73.11 5.61
N LEU A 38 -33.83 -72.72 4.91
CA LEU A 38 -32.79 -71.87 5.48
C LEU A 38 -33.32 -70.49 5.90
N LEU A 39 -34.12 -69.84 5.04
CA LEU A 39 -34.69 -68.53 5.33
C LEU A 39 -35.66 -68.60 6.51
N TYR A 40 -36.57 -69.56 6.49
CA TYR A 40 -37.55 -69.76 7.55
C TYR A 40 -36.86 -69.98 8.89
N TRP A 41 -35.88 -70.89 8.93
CA TRP A 41 -35.11 -71.16 10.14
C TRP A 41 -34.35 -69.93 10.65
N MET A 42 -33.69 -69.18 9.76
CA MET A 42 -32.96 -67.96 10.16
C MET A 42 -33.90 -66.86 10.66
N VAL A 43 -35.07 -66.67 10.06
CA VAL A 43 -36.03 -65.67 10.53
C VAL A 43 -36.60 -66.07 11.88
N LYS A 44 -36.98 -67.34 12.09
CA LYS A 44 -37.43 -67.83 13.40
C LYS A 44 -36.35 -67.71 14.49
N LYS A 45 -35.08 -67.87 14.11
CA LYS A 45 -33.95 -67.68 15.03
C LYS A 45 -33.70 -66.20 15.36
N TYR A 46 -33.99 -65.29 14.43
CA TYR A 46 -33.91 -63.85 14.65
C TYR A 46 -35.11 -63.33 15.45
N ASP A 47 -36.31 -63.84 15.17
CA ASP A 47 -37.54 -63.50 15.87
C ASP A 47 -38.48 -64.72 16.00
N PRO A 48 -38.59 -65.30 17.21
CA PRO A 48 -39.50 -66.40 17.48
C PRO A 48 -40.98 -66.08 17.25
N SER A 49 -41.38 -64.81 17.30
CA SER A 49 -42.76 -64.34 17.12
C SER A 49 -43.16 -64.09 15.66
N SER A 50 -42.24 -64.27 14.72
CA SER A 50 -42.51 -64.15 13.28
C SER A 50 -43.64 -65.09 12.83
N SER A 51 -44.60 -64.57 12.05
CA SER A 51 -45.74 -65.32 11.53
C SER A 51 -45.61 -65.61 10.01
N ILE A 52 -44.44 -66.04 9.56
CA ILE A 52 -44.22 -66.46 8.17
C ILE A 52 -44.87 -67.82 7.91
N THR A 53 -45.55 -67.95 6.77
CA THR A 53 -46.15 -69.21 6.31
C THR A 53 -45.09 -70.18 5.78
N GLU A 54 -45.24 -71.49 6.01
CA GLU A 54 -44.30 -72.53 5.49
C GLU A 54 -44.74 -73.10 4.11
N GLU A 55 -45.87 -72.63 3.57
CA GLU A 55 -46.44 -73.12 2.32
C GLU A 55 -45.60 -72.65 1.12
N ILE A 56 -45.07 -73.61 0.35
CA ILE A 56 -44.19 -73.37 -0.82
C ILE A 56 -44.55 -74.26 -2.04
N ASP A 57 -45.75 -74.84 -2.03
CA ASP A 57 -46.16 -75.86 -2.99
C ASP A 57 -46.43 -75.26 -4.38
N THR A 58 -47.08 -74.09 -4.46
CA THR A 58 -47.31 -73.38 -5.71
C THR A 58 -46.30 -72.25 -5.97
N GLU A 59 -46.20 -71.80 -7.22
CA GLU A 59 -45.32 -70.67 -7.57
C GLU A 59 -45.74 -69.37 -6.86
N ASP A 60 -47.04 -69.16 -6.68
CA ASP A 60 -47.60 -68.00 -5.99
C ASP A 60 -47.24 -68.04 -4.49
N ASP A 61 -47.36 -69.21 -3.84
CA ASP A 61 -46.99 -69.38 -2.42
C ASP A 61 -45.51 -69.08 -2.19
N ARG A 62 -44.64 -69.49 -3.12
CA ARG A 62 -43.19 -69.20 -3.04
C ARG A 62 -42.88 -67.72 -3.13
N VAL A 63 -43.61 -66.98 -3.98
CA VAL A 63 -43.44 -65.53 -4.11
C VAL A 63 -43.98 -64.82 -2.88
N GLU A 64 -45.11 -65.26 -2.34
CA GLU A 64 -45.67 -64.75 -1.09
C GLU A 64 -44.70 -64.96 0.07
N PHE A 65 -44.21 -66.19 0.25
CA PHE A 65 -43.20 -66.55 1.27
C PHE A 65 -41.97 -65.62 1.23
N LEU A 66 -41.35 -65.46 0.05
CA LEU A 66 -40.18 -64.60 -0.09
C LEU A 66 -40.48 -63.12 0.18
N THR A 67 -41.68 -62.67 -0.17
CA THR A 67 -42.12 -61.29 0.07
C THR A 67 -42.31 -61.04 1.56
N GLN A 68 -42.92 -61.98 2.28
CA GLN A 68 -43.06 -61.94 3.73
C GLN A 68 -41.69 -61.93 4.43
N VAL A 69 -40.81 -62.86 4.08
CA VAL A 69 -39.44 -62.95 4.61
C VAL A 69 -38.66 -61.66 4.37
N ALA A 70 -38.65 -61.14 3.14
CA ALA A 70 -37.89 -59.93 2.82
C ALA A 70 -38.43 -58.69 3.53
N THR A 71 -39.75 -58.59 3.69
CA THR A 71 -40.39 -57.49 4.41
C THR A 71 -40.06 -57.55 5.90
N GLU A 72 -40.13 -58.73 6.51
CA GLU A 72 -39.85 -58.91 7.93
C GLU A 72 -38.37 -58.69 8.27
N VAL A 73 -37.46 -59.25 7.47
CA VAL A 73 -36.02 -59.04 7.64
C VAL A 73 -35.64 -57.56 7.45
N LEU A 74 -36.33 -56.85 6.55
CA LEU A 74 -36.13 -55.41 6.40
C LEU A 74 -36.66 -54.63 7.61
N ALA A 75 -37.84 -54.97 8.11
CA ALA A 75 -38.45 -54.27 9.24
C ALA A 75 -37.68 -54.49 10.55
N LYS A 76 -37.29 -55.73 10.84
CA LYS A 76 -36.74 -56.14 12.14
C LYS A 76 -35.21 -56.21 12.17
N ALA A 77 -34.56 -56.60 11.07
CA ALA A 77 -33.10 -56.68 10.98
C ALA A 77 -32.48 -55.51 10.18
N ARG A 78 -33.29 -54.68 9.52
CA ARG A 78 -32.84 -53.60 8.63
C ARG A 78 -31.92 -54.10 7.50
N ILE A 79 -32.05 -55.37 7.11
CA ILE A 79 -31.27 -55.99 6.03
C ILE A 79 -32.13 -56.01 4.76
N ARG A 80 -31.60 -55.45 3.67
CA ARG A 80 -32.24 -55.51 2.35
C ARG A 80 -31.84 -56.80 1.62
N LEU A 81 -32.76 -57.75 1.57
CA LEU A 81 -32.64 -58.97 0.76
C LEU A 81 -33.19 -58.73 -0.65
N ASN A 82 -32.68 -59.44 -1.65
CA ASN A 82 -33.20 -59.42 -3.02
C ASN A 82 -34.05 -60.68 -3.30
N PRO A 83 -35.40 -60.60 -3.29
CA PRO A 83 -36.28 -61.75 -3.48
C PRO A 83 -36.05 -62.48 -4.81
N LYS A 84 -35.73 -61.75 -5.90
CA LYS A 84 -35.49 -62.36 -7.22
C LYS A 84 -34.28 -63.30 -7.20
N LYS A 85 -33.23 -62.94 -6.45
CA LYS A 85 -32.02 -63.77 -6.31
C LYS A 85 -32.25 -64.95 -5.37
N LEU A 86 -33.10 -64.78 -4.35
CA LEU A 86 -33.51 -65.88 -3.47
C LEU A 86 -34.36 -66.90 -4.23
N TYR A 87 -35.28 -66.44 -5.08
CA TYR A 87 -36.15 -67.28 -5.91
C TYR A 87 -35.38 -68.10 -6.95
N ALA A 88 -34.30 -67.54 -7.52
CA ALA A 88 -33.42 -68.28 -8.42
C ALA A 88 -32.81 -69.53 -7.78
N ALA A 89 -32.76 -69.58 -6.44
CA ALA A 89 -32.35 -70.71 -5.61
C ALA A 89 -31.01 -71.35 -5.98
N ASP A 90 -30.16 -70.56 -6.63
CA ASP A 90 -28.88 -70.97 -7.14
C ASP A 90 -27.77 -70.25 -6.35
N GLY A 91 -26.62 -70.11 -6.99
CA GLY A 91 -25.50 -69.41 -6.39
C GLY A 91 -25.67 -67.96 -6.04
N PHE A 92 -26.63 -67.27 -6.63
CA PHE A 92 -26.91 -65.88 -6.27
C PHE A 92 -27.78 -65.81 -5.01
N ALA A 93 -28.57 -66.85 -4.71
CA ALA A 93 -29.32 -66.96 -3.45
C ALA A 93 -28.37 -67.05 -2.26
N VAL A 94 -27.27 -67.80 -2.37
CA VAL A 94 -26.23 -67.95 -1.33
C VAL A 94 -25.70 -66.59 -0.86
N LYS A 95 -25.48 -65.64 -1.77
CA LYS A 95 -25.00 -64.30 -1.43
C LYS A 95 -26.01 -63.51 -0.60
N GLU A 96 -27.29 -63.72 -0.84
CA GLU A 96 -28.37 -63.07 -0.09
C GLU A 96 -28.57 -63.76 1.27
N LEU A 97 -28.48 -65.10 1.33
CA LEU A 97 -28.54 -65.88 2.58
C LEU A 97 -27.42 -65.50 3.55
N ILE A 98 -26.19 -65.29 3.05
CA ILE A 98 -25.04 -64.88 3.87
C ILE A 98 -25.29 -63.56 4.59
N LYS A 99 -26.07 -62.63 4.03
CA LYS A 99 -26.33 -61.33 4.68
C LYS A 99 -27.03 -61.51 6.03
N LEU A 100 -28.04 -62.38 6.06
CA LEU A 100 -28.77 -62.68 7.29
C LEU A 100 -27.96 -63.61 8.21
N ALA A 101 -27.35 -64.66 7.65
CA ALA A 101 -26.52 -65.60 8.40
C ALA A 101 -25.35 -64.92 9.10
N ARG A 102 -24.71 -63.93 8.47
CA ARG A 102 -23.58 -63.19 9.03
C ARG A 102 -23.98 -62.38 10.26
N VAL A 103 -25.12 -61.69 10.22
CA VAL A 103 -25.61 -60.90 11.36
C VAL A 103 -25.92 -61.81 12.54
N LEU A 104 -26.60 -62.94 12.28
CA LEU A 104 -26.86 -63.95 13.31
C LEU A 104 -25.56 -64.55 13.87
N TYR A 105 -24.58 -64.81 13.00
CA TYR A 105 -23.29 -65.38 13.38
C TYR A 105 -22.47 -64.42 14.25
N GLU A 106 -22.36 -63.16 13.85
CA GLU A 106 -21.68 -62.12 14.62
C GLU A 106 -22.34 -61.91 15.99
N ALA A 107 -23.67 -61.87 16.04
CA ALA A 107 -24.40 -61.79 17.32
C ALA A 107 -24.11 -63.00 18.22
N SER A 108 -24.14 -64.22 17.67
CA SER A 108 -23.86 -65.43 18.46
C SER A 108 -22.42 -65.51 18.99
N ARG A 109 -21.45 -64.84 18.35
CA ARG A 109 -20.06 -64.79 18.81
C ARG A 109 -19.83 -63.80 19.94
N ILE A 110 -20.62 -62.74 20.03
CA ILE A 110 -20.53 -61.77 21.13
C ILE A 110 -20.92 -62.44 22.45
N ASP A 111 -21.96 -63.28 22.44
CA ASP A 111 -22.39 -64.04 23.61
C ASP A 111 -21.34 -65.08 24.05
N LEU A 112 -20.62 -65.72 23.13
CA LEU A 112 -19.52 -66.64 23.47
C LEU A 112 -18.30 -65.92 24.05
N ALA A 113 -17.98 -64.72 23.55
CA ALA A 113 -16.86 -63.92 24.09
C ALA A 113 -17.18 -63.35 25.48
N ALA A 114 -18.46 -63.20 25.85
CA ALA A 114 -18.89 -62.79 27.18
C ALA A 114 -18.87 -63.94 28.22
N GLN A 115 -18.78 -65.21 27.79
CA GLN A 115 -18.69 -66.37 28.68
C GLN A 115 -17.25 -66.83 28.96
N GLN A 116 -16.25 -66.18 28.35
CA GLN A 116 -14.84 -66.48 28.58
C GLN A 116 -14.30 -65.42 29.54
N GLU A 117 -14.28 -65.75 30.83
CA GLU A 117 -13.67 -64.93 31.90
C GLU A 117 -12.25 -64.50 31.50
N PRO A 118 -11.87 -63.22 31.69
CA PRO A 118 -10.53 -62.75 31.34
C PRO A 118 -9.56 -63.12 32.46
N ASP A 119 -8.51 -63.87 32.14
CA ASP A 119 -7.30 -63.91 32.97
C ASP A 119 -6.58 -62.56 32.80
N ASP A 120 -6.47 -61.84 33.92
CA ASP A 120 -5.71 -60.60 34.11
C ASP A 120 -4.24 -60.81 33.77
N ASP A 121 -3.72 -60.05 32.79
CA ASP A 121 -2.31 -59.58 32.71
C ASP A 121 -1.96 -58.79 31.41
N ASP A 122 -2.94 -58.37 30.58
CA ASP A 122 -2.68 -57.70 29.29
C ASP A 122 -3.50 -56.40 29.04
N ASP A 123 -3.91 -55.68 30.10
CA ASP A 123 -4.88 -54.58 30.00
C ASP A 123 -4.41 -53.34 29.22
N GLU A 124 -3.10 -53.06 29.14
CA GLU A 124 -2.63 -51.88 28.40
C GLU A 124 -2.55 -52.13 26.88
N VAL A 125 -2.32 -53.39 26.48
CA VAL A 125 -2.27 -53.80 25.07
C VAL A 125 -3.67 -54.12 24.55
N SER A 126 -4.56 -54.61 25.42
CA SER A 126 -5.95 -54.95 25.12
C SER A 126 -6.78 -53.71 24.77
N ILE A 127 -6.68 -52.61 25.54
CA ILE A 127 -7.45 -51.38 25.25
C ILE A 127 -6.99 -50.71 23.96
N LYS A 128 -5.67 -50.67 23.68
CA LYS A 128 -5.13 -50.17 22.41
C LYS A 128 -5.53 -51.04 21.22
N SER A 129 -5.57 -52.36 21.40
CA SER A 129 -6.00 -53.31 20.37
C SER A 129 -7.52 -53.24 20.11
N LEU A 130 -8.33 -53.07 21.16
CA LEU A 130 -9.77 -52.86 21.09
C LEU A 130 -10.15 -51.51 20.47
N LEU A 131 -9.43 -50.43 20.81
CA LEU A 131 -9.60 -49.13 20.16
C LEU A 131 -9.13 -49.17 18.72
N GLY A 132 -7.98 -49.78 18.43
CA GLY A 132 -7.48 -49.93 17.06
C GLY A 132 -8.40 -50.74 16.14
N SER A 133 -9.15 -51.70 16.69
CA SER A 133 -10.11 -52.53 15.94
C SER A 133 -11.54 -51.95 15.89
N ARG A 134 -11.93 -51.08 16.84
CA ARG A 134 -13.26 -50.42 16.86
C ARG A 134 -13.25 -49.00 16.25
N VAL A 135 -12.09 -48.35 16.19
CA VAL A 135 -11.94 -47.02 15.59
C VAL A 135 -11.79 -47.17 14.08
N LYS A 136 -12.94 -47.21 13.38
CA LYS A 136 -12.98 -47.25 11.91
C LYS A 136 -12.42 -45.98 11.26
N ASP A 137 -12.41 -44.87 11.99
CA ASP A 137 -11.82 -43.59 11.56
C ASP A 137 -11.08 -42.90 12.73
N PRO A 138 -9.74 -43.04 12.82
CA PRO A 138 -8.94 -42.43 13.88
C PRO A 138 -8.86 -40.91 13.79
N LYS A 139 -9.29 -40.31 12.68
CA LYS A 139 -9.43 -38.86 12.57
C LYS A 139 -10.74 -38.39 13.19
N ALA A 140 -11.86 -39.04 12.87
CA ALA A 140 -13.15 -38.74 13.50
C ALA A 140 -13.12 -38.98 15.01
N THR A 141 -12.47 -40.04 15.49
CA THR A 141 -12.36 -40.28 16.94
C THR A 141 -11.52 -39.21 17.66
N ARG A 142 -10.45 -38.69 17.03
CA ARG A 142 -9.69 -37.56 17.58
C ARG A 142 -10.49 -36.26 17.58
N GLN A 143 -11.28 -36.02 16.53
CA GLN A 143 -12.18 -34.86 16.48
C GLN A 143 -13.23 -34.94 17.58
N LEU A 144 -13.90 -36.10 17.74
CA LEU A 144 -14.88 -36.30 18.80
C LEU A 144 -14.27 -36.16 20.21
N ALA A 145 -13.04 -36.64 20.42
CA ALA A 145 -12.34 -36.43 21.68
C ALA A 145 -12.09 -34.93 21.93
N SER A 146 -11.67 -34.17 20.91
CA SER A 146 -11.53 -32.72 20.99
C SER A 146 -12.86 -32.02 21.28
N ASP A 147 -13.94 -32.43 20.61
CA ASP A 147 -15.28 -31.87 20.79
C ASP A 147 -15.82 -32.17 22.19
N ILE A 148 -15.51 -33.35 22.76
CA ILE A 148 -15.84 -33.69 24.15
C ILE A 148 -15.09 -32.78 25.11
N THR A 149 -13.77 -32.58 24.91
CA THR A 149 -12.98 -31.66 25.75
C THR A 149 -13.49 -30.23 25.63
N GLN A 150 -13.80 -29.76 24.43
CA GLN A 150 -14.35 -28.42 24.19
C GLN A 150 -15.75 -28.27 24.80
N SER A 151 -16.60 -29.30 24.69
CA SER A 151 -17.92 -29.30 25.30
C SER A 151 -17.84 -29.33 26.83
N GLY A 152 -16.85 -30.05 27.39
CA GLY A 152 -16.57 -30.06 28.81
C GLY A 152 -16.11 -28.70 29.33
N ALA A 153 -15.19 -28.03 28.62
CA ALA A 153 -14.75 -26.67 28.94
C ALA A 153 -15.92 -25.68 28.84
N LYS A 154 -16.69 -25.73 27.76
CA LYS A 154 -17.88 -24.89 27.59
C LYS A 154 -18.93 -25.15 28.69
N LEU A 155 -19.12 -26.41 29.09
CA LEU A 155 -20.04 -26.75 30.18
C LEU A 155 -19.53 -26.23 31.52
N TYR A 156 -18.22 -26.30 31.77
CA TYR A 156 -17.60 -25.72 32.96
C TYR A 156 -17.86 -24.21 33.04
N ASP A 157 -17.57 -23.47 31.97
CA ASP A 157 -17.78 -22.01 31.91
C ASP A 157 -19.28 -21.65 32.05
N LEU A 158 -20.17 -22.44 31.43
CA LEU A 158 -21.62 -22.25 31.54
C LEU A 158 -22.14 -22.56 32.96
N LEU A 159 -21.59 -23.56 33.63
CA LEU A 159 -21.96 -23.90 35.01
C LEU A 159 -21.40 -22.88 36.02
N GLU A 160 -20.24 -22.31 35.74
CA GLU A 160 -19.67 -21.21 36.52
C GLU A 160 -20.57 -19.97 36.45
N THR A 161 -20.96 -19.57 35.23
CA THR A 161 -21.86 -18.42 34.99
C THR A 161 -23.32 -18.67 35.37
N GLU A 162 -23.75 -19.93 35.51
CA GLU A 162 -25.12 -20.28 35.90
C GLU A 162 -25.47 -19.71 37.28
N LEU A 163 -24.53 -19.60 38.22
CA LEU A 163 -24.82 -19.03 39.54
C LEU A 163 -25.25 -17.56 39.46
N ASP A 164 -24.65 -16.79 38.56
CA ASP A 164 -24.98 -15.38 38.34
C ASP A 164 -26.22 -15.20 37.47
N VAL A 165 -26.41 -16.07 36.47
CA VAL A 165 -27.49 -15.96 35.48
C VAL A 165 -28.77 -16.65 35.95
N ARG A 166 -28.72 -17.52 36.97
CA ARG A 166 -29.87 -18.31 37.44
C ARG A 166 -31.08 -17.45 37.78
N ASP A 167 -30.88 -16.34 38.49
CA ASP A 167 -31.98 -15.47 38.91
C ASP A 167 -32.58 -14.74 37.70
N ALA A 168 -31.74 -14.22 36.80
CA ALA A 168 -32.19 -13.62 35.55
C ALA A 168 -32.94 -14.63 34.66
N ARG A 169 -32.45 -15.88 34.57
CA ARG A 169 -33.13 -16.96 33.83
C ARG A 169 -34.48 -17.29 34.45
N GLN A 170 -34.58 -17.39 35.78
CA GLN A 170 -35.86 -17.65 36.45
C GLN A 170 -36.85 -16.49 36.23
N GLN A 171 -36.37 -15.25 36.25
CA GLN A 171 -37.19 -14.07 35.93
C GLN A 171 -37.67 -14.11 34.48
N ALA A 172 -36.79 -14.44 33.52
CA ALA A 172 -37.16 -14.59 32.11
C ALA A 172 -38.18 -15.72 31.89
N ILE A 173 -38.02 -16.87 32.55
CA ILE A 173 -38.99 -17.97 32.48
C ILE A 173 -40.34 -17.53 33.04
N ARG A 174 -40.36 -16.87 34.21
CA ARG A 174 -41.60 -16.33 34.81
C ARG A 174 -42.28 -15.31 33.90
N PHE A 175 -41.49 -14.46 33.25
CA PHE A 175 -41.99 -13.49 32.27
C PHE A 175 -42.59 -14.17 31.04
N LEU A 176 -41.94 -15.21 30.51
CA LEU A 176 -42.45 -15.99 29.37
C LEU A 176 -43.70 -16.80 29.73
N ASP A 177 -43.75 -17.39 30.93
CA ASP A 177 -44.94 -18.08 31.43
C ASP A 177 -46.12 -17.10 31.56
N ALA A 178 -45.88 -15.91 32.11
CA ALA A 178 -46.88 -14.84 32.22
C ALA A 178 -47.41 -14.40 30.85
N LEU A 179 -46.54 -14.33 29.83
CA LEU A 179 -46.91 -14.04 28.44
C LEU A 179 -47.69 -15.20 27.76
N SER A 180 -47.36 -16.45 28.09
CA SER A 180 -48.00 -17.64 27.49
C SER A 180 -49.41 -17.88 28.04
N THR A 181 -49.69 -17.50 29.27
CA THR A 181 -51.06 -17.41 29.77
C THR A 181 -51.80 -16.37 28.96
N LYS A 182 -52.79 -16.78 28.16
CA LYS A 182 -53.59 -15.94 27.24
C LYS A 182 -54.37 -14.85 27.99
N HIS A 183 -53.69 -13.83 28.45
CA HIS A 183 -54.26 -12.63 29.01
C HIS A 183 -53.83 -11.47 28.12
N GLU A 184 -54.68 -11.08 27.18
CA GLU A 184 -54.43 -10.04 26.15
C GLU A 184 -54.26 -8.61 26.71
N ASN A 185 -53.96 -8.49 27.99
CA ASN A 185 -53.75 -7.23 28.70
C ASN A 185 -52.75 -7.36 29.86
N SER A 186 -51.93 -8.43 29.86
CA SER A 186 -50.88 -8.62 30.86
C SER A 186 -49.88 -7.46 30.82
N SER A 187 -49.39 -7.06 31.99
CA SER A 187 -48.38 -6.00 32.17
C SER A 187 -47.13 -6.24 31.32
N GLU A 188 -46.77 -7.50 31.14
CA GLU A 188 -45.63 -7.99 30.37
C GLU A 188 -45.83 -7.75 28.87
N GLN A 189 -47.05 -7.94 28.35
CA GLN A 189 -47.38 -7.58 26.96
C GLN A 189 -47.30 -6.08 26.73
N LYS A 190 -47.83 -5.26 27.65
CA LYS A 190 -47.75 -3.79 27.56
C LYS A 190 -46.31 -3.29 27.66
N PHE A 191 -45.49 -3.94 28.48
CA PHE A 191 -44.06 -3.66 28.57
C PHE A 191 -43.35 -3.97 27.24
N LEU A 192 -43.63 -5.14 26.64
CA LEU A 192 -43.06 -5.52 25.35
C LEU A 192 -43.52 -4.56 24.24
N GLU A 193 -44.81 -4.23 24.19
CA GLU A 193 -45.38 -3.28 23.23
C GLU A 193 -44.72 -1.92 23.35
N ARG A 194 -44.57 -1.39 24.57
CA ARG A 194 -43.88 -0.12 24.81
C ARG A 194 -42.41 -0.19 24.42
N SER A 195 -41.71 -1.27 24.76
CA SER A 195 -40.30 -1.44 24.40
C SER A 195 -40.12 -1.52 22.88
N ILE A 196 -41.02 -2.20 22.17
CA ILE A 196 -41.03 -2.23 20.70
C ILE A 196 -41.33 -0.83 20.15
N GLN A 197 -42.30 -0.11 20.73
CA GLN A 197 -42.63 1.26 20.35
C GLN A 197 -41.42 2.19 20.50
N ASP A 198 -40.71 2.11 21.63
CA ASP A 198 -39.52 2.93 21.91
C ASP A 198 -38.38 2.60 20.93
N ILE A 199 -38.16 1.32 20.62
CA ILE A 199 -37.19 0.87 19.61
C ILE A 199 -37.58 1.40 18.22
N LEU A 200 -38.86 1.35 17.85
CA LEU A 200 -39.35 1.86 16.57
C LEU A 200 -39.16 3.38 16.45
N VAL A 201 -39.45 4.14 17.53
CA VAL A 201 -39.22 5.59 17.56
C VAL A 201 -37.73 5.90 17.42
N SER A 202 -36.86 5.22 18.17
CA SER A 202 -35.41 5.41 18.04
C SER A 202 -34.90 5.05 16.65
N LEU A 203 -35.39 3.97 16.04
CA LEU A 203 -35.07 3.60 14.66
C LEU A 203 -35.53 4.68 13.68
N GLN A 204 -36.74 5.20 13.85
CA GLN A 204 -37.28 6.27 13.01
C GLN A 204 -36.42 7.54 13.10
N GLU A 205 -36.03 7.96 14.30
CA GLU A 205 -35.14 9.11 14.51
C GLU A 205 -33.76 8.89 13.87
N ASN A 206 -33.20 7.68 13.98
CA ASN A 206 -31.93 7.32 13.35
C ASN A 206 -32.02 7.31 11.82
N VAL A 207 -33.13 6.83 11.27
CA VAL A 207 -33.40 6.87 9.82
C VAL A 207 -33.47 8.32 9.35
N GLU A 208 -34.26 9.16 10.02
CA GLU A 208 -34.37 10.59 9.68
C GLU A 208 -33.02 11.32 9.78
N LEU A 209 -32.21 11.03 10.80
CA LEU A 209 -30.88 11.59 10.94
C LEU A 209 -29.97 11.16 9.79
N THR A 210 -30.01 9.88 9.42
CA THR A 210 -29.22 9.35 8.30
C THR A 210 -29.68 9.94 6.96
N GLU A 211 -30.98 10.09 6.75
CA GLU A 211 -31.54 10.74 5.56
C GLU A 211 -31.08 12.20 5.44
N ARG A 212 -31.08 12.96 6.55
CA ARG A 212 -30.53 14.33 6.57
C ARG A 212 -29.05 14.36 6.20
N GLN A 213 -28.25 13.44 6.75
CA GLN A 213 -26.82 13.32 6.41
C GLN A 213 -26.61 13.01 4.93
N VAL A 214 -27.43 12.14 4.33
CA VAL A 214 -27.36 11.84 2.90
C VAL A 214 -27.64 13.07 2.05
N VAL A 215 -28.64 13.88 2.41
CA VAL A 215 -28.97 15.13 1.70
C VAL A 215 -27.85 16.16 1.83
N GLU A 216 -27.26 16.30 3.01
CA GLU A 216 -26.12 17.18 3.24
C GLU A 216 -24.90 16.76 2.41
N LEU A 217 -24.57 15.46 2.42
CA LEU A 217 -23.47 14.92 1.62
C LEU A 217 -23.69 15.09 0.11
N ASP A 218 -24.93 14.93 -0.39
CA ASP A 218 -25.25 15.19 -1.80
C ASP A 218 -25.08 16.68 -2.15
N ALA A 219 -25.44 17.59 -1.25
CA ALA A 219 -25.21 19.03 -1.44
C ALA A 219 -23.71 19.36 -1.45
N GLU A 220 -22.93 18.77 -0.55
CA GLU A 220 -21.47 18.92 -0.50
C GLU A 220 -20.78 18.33 -1.75
N GLU A 221 -21.22 17.15 -2.20
CA GLU A 221 -20.73 16.51 -3.42
C GLU A 221 -20.94 17.44 -4.63
N LYS A 222 -22.14 17.99 -4.78
CA LYS A 222 -22.45 18.95 -5.86
C LYS A 222 -21.60 20.22 -5.76
N ALA A 223 -21.39 20.74 -4.56
CA ALA A 223 -20.55 21.91 -4.33
C ALA A 223 -19.07 21.64 -4.67
N LEU A 224 -18.54 20.46 -4.29
CA LEU A 224 -17.19 20.03 -4.62
C LEU A 224 -17.02 19.78 -6.11
N ALA A 225 -17.98 19.14 -6.77
CA ALA A 225 -17.97 18.94 -8.22
C ALA A 225 -17.92 20.27 -8.98
N ALA A 226 -18.68 21.27 -8.53
CA ALA A 226 -18.63 22.62 -9.11
C ALA A 226 -17.26 23.29 -8.92
N LYS A 227 -16.63 23.14 -7.73
CA LYS A 227 -15.28 23.64 -7.46
C LYS A 227 -14.23 22.95 -8.33
N ILE A 228 -14.30 21.62 -8.46
CA ILE A 228 -13.40 20.82 -9.31
C ILE A 228 -13.54 21.28 -10.77
N LYS A 229 -14.76 21.42 -11.29
CA LYS A 229 -14.99 21.89 -12.66
C LYS A 229 -14.40 23.29 -12.89
N LYS A 230 -14.57 24.21 -11.94
CA LYS A 230 -13.97 25.54 -12.03
C LYS A 230 -12.43 25.45 -12.05
N ALA A 231 -11.84 24.69 -11.14
CA ALA A 231 -10.41 24.47 -11.07
C ALA A 231 -9.85 23.84 -12.35
N GLN A 232 -10.53 22.85 -12.94
CA GLN A 232 -10.17 22.26 -14.23
C GLN A 232 -10.18 23.30 -15.35
N THR A 233 -11.21 24.15 -15.43
CA THR A 233 -11.25 25.19 -16.47
C THR A 233 -10.16 26.23 -16.32
N ASP A 234 -9.80 26.59 -15.09
CA ASP A 234 -8.71 27.54 -14.82
C ASP A 234 -7.33 26.89 -15.07
N LEU A 235 -7.19 25.59 -14.76
CA LEU A 235 -6.01 24.80 -15.12
C LEU A 235 -5.83 24.77 -16.64
N GLU A 236 -6.86 24.41 -17.41
CA GLU A 236 -6.80 24.40 -18.87
C GLU A 236 -6.44 25.78 -19.46
N ARG A 237 -6.97 26.86 -18.89
CA ARG A 237 -6.61 28.23 -19.30
C ARG A 237 -5.14 28.54 -19.02
N SER A 238 -4.66 28.19 -17.83
CA SER A 238 -3.26 28.41 -17.46
C SER A 238 -2.30 27.54 -18.28
N GLU A 239 -2.66 26.30 -18.57
CA GLU A 239 -1.91 25.42 -19.49
C GLU A 239 -1.87 25.96 -20.91
N LYS A 240 -3.00 26.45 -21.45
CA LYS A 240 -3.04 27.10 -22.76
C LYS A 240 -2.16 28.35 -22.78
N ARG A 241 -2.19 29.15 -21.71
CA ARG A 241 -1.32 30.32 -21.55
C ARG A 241 0.15 29.92 -21.47
N LEU A 242 0.48 28.88 -20.71
CA LEU A 242 1.84 28.37 -20.58
C LEU A 242 2.37 27.86 -21.92
N LYS A 243 1.58 27.04 -22.63
CA LYS A 243 1.93 26.55 -23.98
C LYS A 243 2.16 27.71 -24.94
N SER A 244 1.28 28.72 -24.92
CA SER A 244 1.50 29.94 -25.72
C SER A 244 2.82 30.62 -25.35
N LEU A 245 3.07 30.83 -24.05
CA LEU A 245 4.27 31.51 -23.57
C LEU A 245 5.56 30.73 -23.87
N GLN A 246 5.53 29.39 -23.85
CA GLN A 246 6.67 28.52 -24.22
C GLN A 246 7.09 28.68 -25.68
N HIS A 247 6.14 28.97 -26.59
CA HIS A 247 6.43 29.16 -28.01
C HIS A 247 6.75 30.62 -28.35
N VAL A 248 6.52 31.56 -27.41
CA VAL A 248 6.86 32.96 -27.61
C VAL A 248 8.33 33.17 -27.29
N ARG A 249 9.11 33.56 -28.29
CA ARG A 249 10.50 33.97 -28.11
C ARG A 249 10.56 35.24 -27.25
N PRO A 250 11.33 35.27 -26.14
CA PRO A 250 11.43 36.46 -25.30
C PRO A 250 12.01 37.65 -26.08
N ALA A 251 11.45 38.85 -25.86
CA ALA A 251 11.78 40.05 -26.63
C ALA A 251 13.27 40.47 -26.50
N PHE A 252 13.90 40.18 -25.37
CA PHE A 252 15.32 40.48 -25.14
C PHE A 252 16.27 39.51 -25.85
N MET A 253 15.79 38.39 -26.41
CA MET A 253 16.66 37.44 -27.11
C MET A 253 17.27 38.04 -28.37
N ASP A 254 16.54 38.92 -29.07
CA ASP A 254 17.07 39.62 -30.24
C ASP A 254 18.19 40.59 -29.88
N GLU A 255 18.05 41.29 -28.76
CA GLU A 255 19.09 42.19 -28.27
C GLU A 255 20.31 41.40 -27.79
N TYR A 256 20.09 40.28 -27.10
CA TYR A 256 21.14 39.36 -26.66
C TYR A 256 21.97 38.85 -27.85
N GLU A 257 21.35 38.27 -28.87
CA GLU A 257 22.05 37.75 -30.05
C GLU A 257 22.79 38.86 -30.81
N LYS A 258 22.27 40.09 -30.81
CA LYS A 258 22.93 41.24 -31.41
C LYS A 258 24.17 41.67 -30.61
N LEU A 259 24.06 41.65 -29.28
CA LEU A 259 25.17 41.95 -28.38
C LEU A 259 26.26 40.87 -28.45
N GLU A 260 25.89 39.58 -28.55
CA GLU A 260 26.84 38.49 -28.76
C GLU A 260 27.65 38.68 -30.05
N LYS A 261 26.98 39.00 -31.16
CA LYS A 261 27.67 39.27 -32.44
C LYS A 261 28.61 40.47 -32.36
N GLU A 262 28.19 41.55 -31.68
CA GLU A 262 29.09 42.70 -31.49
C GLU A 262 30.24 42.36 -30.56
N LEU A 263 30.02 41.54 -29.51
CA LEU A 263 31.08 41.06 -28.63
C LEU A 263 32.11 40.23 -29.41
N GLU A 264 31.67 39.30 -30.25
CA GLU A 264 32.54 38.50 -31.11
C GLU A 264 33.38 39.39 -32.05
N ARG A 265 32.73 40.39 -32.67
CA ARG A 265 33.40 41.36 -33.55
C ARG A 265 34.45 42.18 -32.80
N GLN A 266 34.12 42.67 -31.60
CA GLN A 266 35.05 43.43 -30.77
C GLN A 266 36.19 42.56 -30.26
N TYR A 267 35.93 41.31 -29.92
CA TYR A 267 36.96 40.35 -29.52
C TYR A 267 37.96 40.10 -30.65
N ALA A 268 37.50 39.93 -31.89
CA ALA A 268 38.39 39.80 -33.05
C ALA A 268 39.31 41.03 -33.21
N ILE A 269 38.75 42.24 -33.11
CA ILE A 269 39.51 43.49 -33.18
C ILE A 269 40.51 43.59 -32.01
N TYR A 270 40.09 43.21 -30.80
CA TYR A 270 40.94 43.18 -29.63
C TYR A 270 42.14 42.24 -29.84
N CYS A 271 41.92 41.01 -30.32
CA CYS A 271 42.99 40.06 -30.61
C CYS A 271 43.97 40.61 -31.64
N GLU A 272 43.49 41.28 -32.69
CA GLU A 272 44.33 41.87 -33.72
C GLU A 272 45.17 43.04 -33.17
N ARG A 273 44.55 43.92 -32.37
CA ARG A 273 45.25 45.01 -31.67
C ARG A 273 46.25 44.50 -30.66
N PHE A 274 45.92 43.43 -29.94
CA PHE A 274 46.81 42.79 -28.98
C PHE A 274 48.06 42.23 -29.68
N ARG A 275 47.88 41.52 -30.81
CA ARG A 275 49.00 41.04 -31.64
C ARG A 275 49.87 42.19 -32.16
N ASN A 276 49.24 43.27 -32.64
CA ASN A 276 49.97 44.45 -33.11
C ASN A 276 50.73 45.14 -31.97
N LEU A 277 50.14 45.24 -30.79
CA LEU A 277 50.78 45.82 -29.60
C LEU A 277 52.00 45.00 -29.19
N ASP A 278 51.85 43.68 -29.09
CA ASP A 278 52.94 42.76 -28.74
C ASP A 278 54.11 42.86 -29.74
N TYR A 279 53.79 42.94 -31.04
CA TYR A 279 54.79 43.17 -32.08
C TYR A 279 55.52 44.51 -31.91
N LEU A 280 54.79 45.60 -31.65
CA LEU A 280 55.38 46.93 -31.48
C LEU A 280 56.20 47.04 -30.20
N GLN A 281 55.76 46.42 -29.11
CA GLN A 281 56.52 46.32 -27.87
C GLN A 281 57.84 45.61 -28.10
N ARG A 282 57.83 44.45 -28.79
CA ARG A 282 59.04 43.72 -29.16
C ARG A 282 59.99 44.55 -30.02
N GLU A 283 59.48 45.29 -31.00
CA GLU A 283 60.33 46.14 -31.87
C GLU A 283 60.92 47.33 -31.10
N LEU A 284 60.15 47.91 -30.17
CA LEU A 284 60.62 48.98 -29.29
C LEU A 284 61.73 48.46 -28.35
N ASP A 285 61.57 47.28 -27.76
CA ASP A 285 62.59 46.64 -26.92
C ASP A 285 63.87 46.36 -27.72
N LEU A 286 63.72 45.92 -28.97
CA LEU A 286 64.83 45.69 -29.88
C LEU A 286 65.55 47.01 -30.22
N HIS A 287 64.80 48.09 -30.47
CA HIS A 287 65.36 49.43 -30.71
C HIS A 287 66.11 49.94 -29.48
N ASN A 288 65.49 49.88 -28.29
CA ASN A 288 66.10 50.28 -27.03
C ASN A 288 67.37 49.45 -26.74
N SER A 289 67.35 48.15 -27.00
CA SER A 289 68.54 47.29 -26.86
C SER A 289 69.65 47.70 -27.83
N ARG A 290 69.33 48.06 -29.08
CA ARG A 290 70.31 48.58 -30.06
C ARG A 290 70.88 49.92 -29.62
N GLU A 291 70.05 50.84 -29.14
CA GLU A 291 70.52 52.14 -28.64
C GLU A 291 71.39 51.98 -27.39
N MET A 292 71.00 51.11 -26.45
CA MET A 292 71.80 50.79 -25.28
C MET A 292 73.15 50.16 -25.66
N LYS A 293 73.18 49.27 -26.66
CA LYS A 293 74.44 48.72 -27.20
C LYS A 293 75.31 49.80 -27.82
N LYS A 294 74.76 50.69 -28.65
CA LYS A 294 75.49 51.84 -29.21
C LYS A 294 76.03 52.77 -28.13
N LEU A 295 75.23 53.06 -27.11
CA LEU A 295 75.62 53.89 -25.99
C LEU A 295 76.72 53.23 -25.15
N ALA A 296 76.64 51.92 -24.93
CA ALA A 296 77.69 51.14 -24.26
C ALA A 296 78.97 51.04 -25.11
N GLU A 297 78.87 50.92 -26.43
CA GLU A 297 80.02 50.97 -27.35
C GLU A 297 80.68 52.35 -27.33
N ASN A 298 79.89 53.43 -27.32
CA ASN A 298 80.38 54.80 -27.21
C ASN A 298 81.00 55.08 -25.83
N ASP A 299 80.39 54.60 -24.74
CA ASP A 299 80.99 54.69 -23.41
C ASP A 299 82.30 53.88 -23.33
N ARG A 300 82.37 52.71 -23.98
CA ARG A 300 83.60 51.91 -24.09
C ARG A 300 84.66 52.61 -24.94
N SER A 301 84.30 53.28 -26.04
CA SER A 301 85.24 54.04 -26.85
C SER A 301 85.73 55.29 -26.11
N LEU A 302 84.84 56.00 -25.42
CA LEU A 302 85.17 57.14 -24.56
C LEU A 302 86.11 56.73 -23.42
N LYS A 303 85.83 55.62 -22.74
CA LYS A 303 86.73 55.05 -21.70
C LYS A 303 88.09 54.66 -22.25
N LYS A 304 88.15 54.08 -23.46
CA LYS A 304 89.43 53.79 -24.13
C LYS A 304 90.19 55.07 -24.44
N LEU A 305 89.52 56.12 -24.93
CA LEU A 305 90.11 57.41 -25.22
C LEU A 305 90.62 58.09 -23.93
N GLN A 306 89.82 58.11 -22.86
CA GLN A 306 90.24 58.61 -21.55
C GLN A 306 91.44 57.85 -20.98
N LYS A 307 91.47 56.52 -21.14
CA LYS A 307 92.61 55.70 -20.73
C LYS A 307 93.86 56.08 -21.52
N LYS A 308 93.77 56.22 -22.84
CA LYS A 308 94.89 56.70 -23.68
C LYS A 308 95.39 58.07 -23.22
N PHE A 309 94.51 59.03 -22.97
CA PHE A 309 94.90 60.34 -22.42
C PHE A 309 95.63 60.23 -21.08
N ARG A 310 95.16 59.37 -20.16
CA ARG A 310 95.89 59.13 -18.90
C ARG A 310 97.24 58.45 -19.09
N ASP A 311 97.32 57.48 -19.99
CA ASP A 311 98.56 56.77 -20.30
C ASP A 311 99.57 57.75 -20.95
N ASP A 312 99.12 58.63 -21.84
CA ASP A 312 99.91 59.71 -22.45
C ASP A 312 100.36 60.75 -21.39
N GLU A 313 99.47 61.18 -20.49
CA GLU A 313 99.81 62.06 -19.36
C GLU A 313 100.87 61.42 -18.43
N LEU A 314 100.73 60.13 -18.13
CA LEU A 314 101.69 59.36 -17.33
C LEU A 314 103.03 59.16 -18.05
N ALA A 315 103.03 59.00 -19.38
CA ALA A 315 104.25 58.92 -20.18
C ALA A 315 105.01 60.25 -20.15
N ILE A 316 104.29 61.37 -20.29
CA ILE A 316 104.86 62.72 -20.11
C ILE A 316 105.43 62.87 -18.69
N LEU A 317 104.75 62.38 -17.65
CA LEU A 317 105.23 62.44 -16.26
C LEU A 317 106.41 61.50 -15.95
N ARG A 318 106.59 60.42 -16.70
CA ARG A 318 107.68 59.45 -16.52
C ARG A 318 109.03 59.94 -17.08
N GLY A 319 109.05 61.05 -17.82
CA GLY A 319 110.29 61.67 -18.27
C GLY A 319 110.99 60.92 -19.40
N GLU A 320 110.26 60.14 -20.20
CA GLU A 320 110.72 59.71 -21.52
C GLU A 320 110.42 60.83 -22.51
N GLN A 321 111.49 61.51 -22.92
CA GLN A 321 111.52 62.80 -23.60
C GLN A 321 110.96 62.73 -25.04
N GLU A 322 110.07 63.69 -25.34
CA GLU A 322 110.08 64.60 -26.52
C GLU A 322 110.35 63.94 -27.89
N ASP A 323 109.38 64.08 -28.83
CA ASP A 323 109.43 63.75 -30.28
C ASP A 323 108.44 62.68 -30.80
N GLN A 324 107.36 62.35 -30.07
CA GLN A 324 106.23 61.55 -30.63
C GLN A 324 104.85 62.21 -30.51
N ILE A 325 104.79 63.44 -29.99
CA ILE A 325 103.53 64.17 -29.73
C ILE A 325 102.87 64.62 -31.05
N GLU A 326 103.63 64.79 -32.14
CA GLU A 326 103.08 65.26 -33.42
C GLU A 326 102.43 64.14 -34.27
N ASN A 327 102.79 62.87 -34.08
CA ASN A 327 102.20 61.77 -34.89
C ASN A 327 100.91 61.17 -34.29
N SER A 328 100.69 61.27 -32.98
CA SER A 328 99.50 60.69 -32.33
C SER A 328 98.24 61.57 -32.50
N MET A 329 98.41 62.89 -32.60
CA MET A 329 97.31 63.84 -32.79
C MET A 329 96.71 63.78 -34.21
N LEU A 330 97.50 63.33 -35.19
CA LEU A 330 97.08 63.26 -36.60
C LEU A 330 96.12 62.07 -36.85
N ASP A 331 96.33 60.93 -36.19
CA ASP A 331 95.56 59.69 -36.42
C ASP A 331 94.14 59.72 -35.82
N VAL A 332 93.91 60.55 -34.78
CA VAL A 332 92.58 60.75 -34.17
C VAL A 332 91.70 61.70 -34.98
N MET A 333 92.30 62.66 -35.71
CA MET A 333 91.55 63.59 -36.56
C MET A 333 91.18 63.01 -37.94
N GLU A 334 91.87 61.97 -38.41
CA GLU A 334 91.65 61.42 -39.76
C GLU A 334 90.47 60.44 -39.85
N SER A 335 90.03 59.84 -38.74
CA SER A 335 88.90 58.90 -38.71
C SER A 335 87.51 59.53 -38.55
N ASN A 336 87.40 60.84 -38.30
CA ASN A 336 86.13 61.49 -37.95
C ASN A 336 85.63 62.52 -38.97
N ASN A 337 86.25 62.63 -40.15
CA ASN A 337 85.98 63.73 -41.08
C ASN A 337 85.42 63.33 -42.47
N ASN A 338 85.01 62.08 -42.67
CA ASN A 338 84.36 61.64 -43.90
C ASN A 338 82.85 61.42 -43.73
N SER A 339 82.12 62.53 -43.56
CA SER A 339 80.85 62.78 -44.25
C SER A 339 80.15 63.99 -43.63
N ARG A 340 80.36 65.19 -44.20
CA ARG A 340 79.30 66.16 -44.55
C ARG A 340 79.83 67.57 -44.82
N HIS A 341 79.59 68.05 -46.04
CA HIS A 341 79.27 69.43 -46.51
C HIS A 341 79.90 69.60 -47.90
N SER A 342 79.34 70.27 -48.92
CA SER A 342 78.29 71.28 -49.09
C SER A 342 78.14 71.36 -50.64
N GLY A 343 76.96 71.40 -51.27
CA GLY A 343 75.99 72.49 -51.23
C GLY A 343 76.09 73.34 -52.52
N GLY A 344 74.97 73.47 -53.24
CA GLY A 344 74.80 74.53 -54.24
C GLY A 344 73.94 74.20 -55.46
N LYS A 345 72.61 74.34 -55.35
CA LYS A 345 71.87 75.43 -56.02
C LYS A 345 70.36 75.40 -55.72
N THR A 346 69.94 76.55 -55.22
CA THR A 346 68.60 77.09 -55.02
C THR A 346 67.77 77.10 -56.30
N ARG A 347 66.49 76.70 -56.21
CA ARG A 347 65.37 77.47 -56.77
C ARG A 347 64.19 77.46 -55.80
N GLN A 348 63.73 78.68 -55.57
CA GLN A 348 62.54 79.04 -54.81
C GLN A 348 61.27 78.49 -55.48
N ALA A 349 60.35 77.99 -54.66
CA ALA A 349 58.93 78.36 -54.75
C ALA A 349 58.34 78.21 -53.34
N SER A 350 58.18 79.36 -52.70
CA SER A 350 57.40 79.58 -51.48
C SER A 350 55.91 79.60 -51.79
N VAL A 351 55.12 79.00 -50.91
CA VAL A 351 53.86 79.49 -50.29
C VAL A 351 53.40 78.33 -49.38
N SER A 352 53.75 78.33 -48.08
CA SER A 352 52.97 78.91 -46.95
C SER A 352 51.47 78.54 -47.04
N GLY A 353 50.88 77.74 -46.16
CA GLY A 353 51.08 77.64 -44.72
C GLY A 353 49.82 78.12 -44.02
N SER A 354 49.15 77.24 -43.26
CA SER A 354 48.35 77.49 -42.04
C SER A 354 47.40 76.28 -41.87
N ASN A 355 47.56 75.42 -40.87
CA ASN A 355 47.34 75.66 -39.44
C ASN A 355 45.87 75.97 -39.15
N GLN A 356 45.12 74.93 -38.74
CA GLN A 356 43.96 75.13 -37.85
C GLN A 356 43.99 74.08 -36.74
N LYS A 357 44.46 74.54 -35.58
CA LYS A 357 44.05 74.01 -34.29
C LYS A 357 42.55 74.27 -34.10
N GLY A 358 41.88 73.32 -33.47
CA GLY A 358 41.13 73.63 -32.24
C GLY A 358 39.62 73.83 -32.34
N ARG A 359 38.94 72.93 -31.61
CA ARG A 359 37.88 73.18 -30.62
C ARG A 359 36.56 73.82 -31.09
N GLY A 360 35.48 73.08 -30.86
CA GLY A 360 34.12 73.58 -30.64
C GLY A 360 33.12 72.43 -30.80
N ALA A 361 32.09 72.22 -29.98
CA ALA A 361 31.68 72.89 -28.77
C ALA A 361 30.69 71.94 -28.04
N VAL A 362 30.91 71.79 -26.74
CA VAL A 362 29.92 71.38 -25.76
C VAL A 362 28.76 72.38 -25.79
N LYS A 363 27.53 71.89 -25.84
CA LYS A 363 26.34 72.66 -25.46
C LYS A 363 25.93 72.26 -24.04
N LYS A 364 26.06 73.21 -23.14
CA LYS A 364 25.54 73.21 -21.78
C LYS A 364 24.01 73.27 -21.77
N ARG A 365 23.40 72.53 -20.84
CA ARG A 365 22.40 72.98 -19.87
C ARG A 365 22.88 72.38 -18.53
N ALA A 366 23.45 73.14 -17.58
CA ALA A 366 22.77 73.94 -16.56
C ALA A 366 21.59 73.19 -15.95
N GLY A 367 21.54 72.78 -14.68
CA GLY A 367 22.37 73.06 -13.50
C GLY A 367 21.44 73.25 -12.30
N SER A 368 21.67 72.50 -11.20
CA SER A 368 21.27 72.74 -9.79
C SER A 368 21.16 71.37 -9.08
N ASP A 369 21.65 71.05 -7.89
CA ASP A 369 22.62 71.60 -6.93
C ASP A 369 22.92 70.45 -5.95
N GLU A 370 24.14 70.42 -5.42
CA GLU A 370 24.60 70.07 -4.06
C GLU A 370 23.74 69.08 -3.21
N ASP A 371 24.29 68.01 -2.62
CA ASP A 371 25.23 68.11 -1.49
C ASP A 371 26.03 66.81 -1.28
N SER A 372 27.22 67.00 -0.70
CA SER A 372 28.16 65.99 -0.26
C SER A 372 27.92 65.59 1.19
N SER A 373 28.21 64.35 1.54
CA SER A 373 28.94 64.06 2.77
C SER A 373 29.61 62.70 2.69
N SER A 374 30.93 62.77 2.72
CA SER A 374 31.83 61.70 3.09
C SER A 374 31.55 61.23 4.51
N GLU A 375 31.69 59.94 4.77
CA GLU A 375 32.70 59.43 5.70
C GLU A 375 32.77 57.90 5.57
N GLY A 376 33.97 57.41 5.29
CA GLY A 376 34.29 55.99 5.43
C GLY A 376 34.74 55.69 6.85
N ILE A 377 34.61 54.45 7.28
CA ILE A 377 35.58 53.75 8.15
C ILE A 377 35.45 52.24 7.90
N SER A 378 36.64 51.65 7.85
CA SER A 378 37.09 50.27 7.75
C SER A 378 36.46 49.23 8.70
N GLY A 379 36.53 47.95 8.28
CA GLY A 379 36.78 46.84 9.21
C GLY A 379 36.37 45.45 8.72
N SER A 380 37.36 44.60 8.40
CA SER A 380 37.48 43.13 8.68
C SER A 380 36.21 42.24 8.58
N GLY A 381 36.17 41.12 7.87
CA GLY A 381 37.20 40.09 7.67
C GLY A 381 36.84 38.80 8.43
N SER A 382 35.98 37.95 7.84
CA SER A 382 35.86 36.48 8.04
C SER A 382 34.67 36.00 7.17
N GLY A 383 34.71 34.95 6.35
CA GLY A 383 35.57 33.79 6.30
C GLY A 383 34.78 32.55 6.72
N SER A 384 33.86 32.06 5.87
CA SER A 384 33.35 30.68 5.90
C SER A 384 32.65 30.37 4.58
N SER A 385 33.43 29.82 3.66
CA SER A 385 32.99 29.01 2.52
C SER A 385 32.78 27.58 2.99
N ASP A 386 31.71 26.93 2.56
CA ASP A 386 31.71 25.49 2.26
C ASP A 386 30.60 25.21 1.23
N GLU A 387 31.06 24.88 0.02
CA GLU A 387 30.33 24.21 -1.05
C GLU A 387 30.77 22.75 -1.05
N ASP A 388 29.83 21.81 -1.19
CA ASP A 388 30.00 20.45 -1.72
C ASP A 388 28.56 19.98 -2.06
N ASP A 389 28.11 19.97 -3.31
CA ASP A 389 28.29 18.96 -4.38
C ASP A 389 27.99 17.51 -3.98
N SER A 390 26.84 16.98 -4.44
CA SER A 390 26.77 15.84 -5.40
C SER A 390 25.55 14.90 -5.25
N SER A 391 25.05 14.50 -6.43
CA SER A 391 24.35 13.25 -6.80
C SER A 391 22.95 12.92 -6.27
N ASP A 392 21.97 13.14 -7.16
CA ASP A 392 21.11 12.13 -7.81
C ASP A 392 21.21 10.68 -7.30
N GLU A 393 20.09 10.13 -6.83
CA GLU A 393 19.62 8.76 -7.10
C GLU A 393 18.12 8.70 -6.73
N SER A 394 17.34 8.09 -7.61
CA SER A 394 15.90 7.88 -7.46
C SER A 394 15.66 6.42 -7.10
N ASP A 395 14.95 6.14 -6.01
CA ASP A 395 14.39 4.80 -5.82
C ASP A 395 13.01 4.83 -5.16
N VAL A 396 12.17 3.98 -5.72
CA VAL A 396 10.73 3.84 -5.58
C VAL A 396 10.49 2.72 -4.57
N ARG A 397 9.62 2.89 -3.57
CA ARG A 397 8.88 1.77 -2.95
C ARG A 397 7.75 2.22 -2.01
N LEU A 398 6.55 1.75 -2.33
CA LEU A 398 5.41 1.45 -1.44
C LEU A 398 5.08 -0.05 -1.64
N PRO A 399 4.19 -0.69 -0.87
CA PRO A 399 4.22 -0.93 0.58
C PRO A 399 4.02 -2.43 0.92
N SER A 400 4.35 -2.87 2.13
CA SER A 400 3.92 -4.15 2.72
C SER A 400 4.14 -4.03 4.24
N GLY A 401 3.16 -4.15 5.13
CA GLY A 401 2.28 -5.30 5.33
C GLY A 401 2.68 -5.94 6.66
N GLY A 402 1.95 -5.63 7.75
CA GLY A 402 2.28 -6.12 9.09
C GLY A 402 1.15 -5.88 10.10
N ASN A 403 0.22 -6.81 10.14
CA ASN A 403 -0.73 -7.02 11.23
C ASN A 403 0.03 -7.44 12.51
N ALA A 404 -0.22 -6.78 13.63
CA ALA A 404 -0.14 -7.40 14.95
C ALA A 404 -1.07 -6.67 15.93
N HIS A 405 -1.98 -7.44 16.50
CA HIS A 405 -2.95 -7.09 17.52
C HIS A 405 -2.42 -7.65 18.86
N ASP A 406 -2.82 -6.99 19.95
CA ASP A 406 -2.99 -7.52 21.33
C ASP A 406 -1.96 -7.19 22.44
N GLY A 407 -2.51 -6.92 23.63
CA GLY A 407 -1.85 -6.74 24.94
C GLY A 407 -1.95 -5.31 25.50
N SER A 408 -3.08 -4.88 26.08
CA SER A 408 -3.42 -5.03 27.51
C SER A 408 -2.44 -4.31 28.45
N ASP A 409 -2.85 -3.15 28.99
CA ASP A 409 -2.50 -2.78 30.36
C ASP A 409 -3.57 -1.86 30.96
N SER A 410 -3.93 -2.19 32.20
CA SER A 410 -4.97 -1.57 33.02
C SER A 410 -4.32 -0.88 34.21
N ASP A 411 -5.08 0.00 34.85
CA ASP A 411 -4.85 0.62 36.16
C ASP A 411 -3.91 1.83 36.21
N GLN A 412 -4.47 3.03 36.42
CA GLN A 412 -4.51 3.60 37.78
C GLN A 412 -5.39 4.86 37.87
N VAL A 413 -6.06 4.92 39.03
CA VAL A 413 -6.99 5.93 39.53
C VAL A 413 -6.28 7.17 40.09
N SER A 414 -6.93 8.34 40.01
CA SER A 414 -6.87 9.33 41.09
C SER A 414 -8.03 10.34 40.99
N LEU A 415 -8.91 10.26 42.00
CA LEU A 415 -9.92 11.25 42.37
C LEU A 415 -9.29 12.54 42.92
N ALA A 416 -9.91 13.67 42.58
CA ALA A 416 -10.05 14.89 43.39
C ALA A 416 -11.25 15.63 42.77
N ASP A 417 -12.44 15.79 43.35
CA ASP A 417 -12.88 16.24 44.67
C ASP A 417 -12.26 17.55 45.16
N SER A 418 -12.98 18.64 44.90
CA SER A 418 -13.09 19.84 45.77
C SER A 418 -14.25 20.70 45.24
N GLY A 419 -15.40 20.68 45.96
CA GLY A 419 -16.33 21.83 46.01
C GLY A 419 -15.62 23.06 46.59
N GLU A 420 -16.13 24.27 46.73
CA GLU A 420 -17.42 24.97 46.67
C GLU A 420 -17.03 26.44 47.04
N LEU A 421 -18.00 27.38 47.16
CA LEU A 421 -17.93 28.81 47.56
C LEU A 421 -18.20 29.75 46.36
N ILE A 422 -19.46 30.12 46.09
CA ILE A 422 -20.27 31.20 46.70
C ILE A 422 -19.77 32.59 46.28
N ASP A 423 -20.56 33.32 45.48
CA ASP A 423 -21.14 34.59 45.94
C ASP A 423 -22.34 35.03 45.07
N ASN A 424 -23.41 35.38 45.79
CA ASN A 424 -24.64 36.03 45.35
C ASN A 424 -24.42 37.55 45.31
N ASP A 425 -25.10 38.23 44.39
CA ASP A 425 -25.68 39.59 44.50
C ASP A 425 -26.59 39.73 43.26
N ASP A 426 -27.92 39.57 43.33
CA ASP A 426 -28.96 40.48 43.84
C ASP A 426 -28.87 41.92 43.28
N ASP A 427 -29.78 42.30 42.37
CA ASP A 427 -30.73 43.42 42.58
C ASP A 427 -31.69 43.61 41.38
N SER A 428 -32.97 43.36 41.67
CA SER A 428 -34.22 44.07 41.33
C SER A 428 -34.41 44.87 40.02
N GLY A 429 -35.58 44.63 39.40
CA GLY A 429 -36.68 45.60 39.60
C GLY A 429 -37.37 46.19 38.36
N SER A 430 -38.60 45.70 38.07
CA SER A 430 -39.81 46.44 37.63
C SER A 430 -39.79 47.19 36.29
N GLU A 431 -40.86 47.53 35.59
CA GLU A 431 -42.27 47.17 35.47
C GLU A 431 -42.77 47.89 34.19
N ALA A 432 -43.86 47.39 33.61
CA ALA A 432 -44.92 48.14 32.92
C ALA A 432 -44.65 48.92 31.60
N GLY A 433 -45.57 48.71 30.65
CA GLY A 433 -46.24 49.85 30.03
C GLY A 433 -46.37 49.91 28.51
N SER A 434 -47.36 49.18 27.98
CA SER A 434 -48.41 49.66 27.06
C SER A 434 -48.12 50.33 25.70
N GLY A 435 -48.72 49.71 24.66
CA GLY A 435 -49.47 50.37 23.56
C GLY A 435 -48.67 50.69 22.29
N SER A 436 -49.20 50.66 21.07
CA SER A 436 -50.52 50.33 20.53
C SER A 436 -50.49 50.58 19.02
N GLY A 437 -51.23 49.76 18.25
CA GLY A 437 -51.77 50.08 16.92
C GLY A 437 -50.88 49.73 15.73
N SER A 438 -51.39 49.40 14.54
CA SER A 438 -52.75 49.17 14.02
C SER A 438 -52.61 48.99 12.51
N GLY A 439 -53.47 48.18 11.86
CA GLY A 439 -53.60 48.12 10.39
C GLY A 439 -53.61 46.68 9.88
N SER A 440 -54.72 45.94 9.88
CA SER A 440 -55.96 46.08 9.07
C SER A 440 -55.81 45.58 7.63
N GLY A 441 -56.65 44.60 7.28
CA GLY A 441 -57.05 44.26 5.91
C GLY A 441 -56.94 42.77 5.59
N SER A 442 -57.93 41.93 5.93
CA SER A 442 -59.09 41.55 5.08
C SER A 442 -58.69 40.73 3.83
N GLY A 443 -59.21 39.54 3.53
CA GLY A 443 -60.28 38.73 4.10
C GLY A 443 -60.69 37.63 3.10
N ALA A 444 -61.54 36.71 3.57
CA ALA A 444 -62.40 35.75 2.83
C ALA A 444 -61.68 34.63 2.04
N SER A 445 -61.76 33.37 2.49
CA SER A 445 -62.90 32.42 2.37
C SER A 445 -63.06 31.81 0.98
N GLY A 446 -62.94 30.48 0.89
CA GLY A 446 -63.25 29.72 -0.32
C GLY A 446 -62.92 28.24 -0.16
N SER A 447 -63.93 27.48 0.27
CA SER A 447 -64.00 26.04 0.45
C SER A 447 -64.06 25.24 -0.86
N GLU A 448 -63.47 24.04 -0.81
CA GLU A 448 -63.95 22.76 -1.36
C GLU A 448 -64.13 22.52 -2.89
N THR A 449 -63.76 21.28 -3.24
CA THR A 449 -64.38 20.34 -4.22
C THR A 449 -63.59 19.94 -5.48
N ASN A 450 -63.61 18.62 -5.69
CA ASN A 450 -63.46 17.81 -6.93
C ASN A 450 -62.03 17.66 -7.47
N SER A 451 -61.44 16.45 -7.49
CA SER A 451 -61.80 15.25 -8.25
C SER A 451 -62.08 15.53 -9.73
N ASP A 452 -61.12 15.31 -10.61
CA ASP A 452 -61.34 14.36 -11.71
C ASP A 452 -60.04 13.92 -12.38
N SER A 453 -60.18 12.73 -12.92
CA SER A 453 -59.39 11.89 -13.80
C SER A 453 -59.11 12.56 -15.15
N ASP A 454 -57.96 12.22 -15.77
CA ASP A 454 -57.77 11.92 -17.21
C ASP A 454 -56.26 11.75 -17.46
N GLN A 455 -55.75 10.58 -17.87
CA GLN A 455 -55.73 10.01 -19.23
C GLN A 455 -54.92 10.82 -20.26
N ASP A 456 -54.06 10.07 -20.96
CA ASP A 456 -53.32 10.37 -22.21
C ASP A 456 -52.07 11.26 -22.14
N PHE A 457 -50.89 10.65 -21.94
CA PHE A 457 -49.98 10.22 -23.02
C PHE A 457 -48.73 9.50 -22.48
#